data_AF-A6G3W0-F1
#
_entry.id   AF-A6G3W0-F1
#
_cell.length_a   1.000
_cell.length_b   1.000
_cell.length_c   1.000
_cell.angle_alpha   90.00
_cell.angle_beta   90.00
_cell.angle_gamma   90.00
#
_symmetry.space_group_name_H-M   'P 1'
#
loop_
_entity.id
_entity.type
_entity.pdbx_description
1 polymer ?
#
loop_
_entity_poly.entity_id
_entity_poly.type
_entity_poly.pdbx_seq_one_letter_code
_entity_poly.pdbx_strand_id
1 'polypeptide(L)'
;MPRRRRAPKPPEPQAWRAKTEAAFHTPASFAAYKQAQGFALLGVMGYAGSWRRTGKTGAALKAHVAAARAALEAELCAARERHGIKLVMASGATNNGVLELAYDLCVELGILAMGITSGRALAYEVGAMDFVVPVGSRFGDESQDFVELCDEFLVLGGGDQSLAEAEAALAVDKPVRVIVGFGGAADALAAREELTQLVRVGP
;
A
#
# COMPACT_ATOMS: atom_id res chain seq x y z
N MET A 1 -3.44 18.89 29.06
CA MET A 1 -3.95 18.27 27.82
C MET A 1 -3.21 18.86 26.63
N PRO A 2 -2.48 18.06 25.83
CA PRO A 2 -1.86 18.56 24.61
C PRO A 2 -2.96 19.01 23.64
N ARG A 3 -2.88 20.25 23.15
CA ARG A 3 -3.79 20.77 22.12
C ARG A 3 -3.62 19.91 20.86
N ARG A 4 -4.65 19.14 20.47
CA ARG A 4 -4.68 18.48 19.15
C ARG A 4 -4.49 19.56 18.10
N ARG A 5 -3.35 19.54 17.39
CA ARG A 5 -3.15 20.39 16.21
C ARG A 5 -4.27 20.06 15.24
N ARG A 6 -4.97 21.09 14.77
CA ARG A 6 -6.01 20.94 13.74
C ARG A 6 -5.33 20.30 12.52
N ALA A 7 -5.82 19.14 12.09
CA ALA A 7 -5.25 18.44 10.95
C ALA A 7 -5.25 19.39 9.73
N PRO A 8 -4.17 19.41 8.94
CA PRO A 8 -4.13 20.22 7.73
C PRO A 8 -5.26 19.81 6.79
N LYS A 9 -5.89 20.79 6.14
CA LYS A 9 -6.98 20.54 5.20
C LYS A 9 -6.44 19.69 4.04
N PRO A 10 -7.14 18.61 3.62
CA PRO A 10 -6.74 17.84 2.45
C PRO A 10 -6.74 18.73 1.19
N PRO A 11 -5.99 18.35 0.14
CA PRO A 11 -5.98 19.08 -1.12
C PRO A 11 -7.37 19.19 -1.71
N GLU A 12 -7.57 20.23 -2.52
CA GLU A 12 -8.82 20.36 -3.26
C GLU A 12 -8.94 19.23 -4.31
N PRO A 13 -10.14 18.63 -4.47
CA PRO A 13 -10.36 17.53 -5.42
C PRO A 13 -9.91 17.84 -6.86
N GLN A 14 -9.91 19.12 -7.26
CA GLN A 14 -9.48 19.55 -8.59
C GLN A 14 -8.00 19.21 -8.87
N ALA A 15 -7.12 19.33 -7.89
CA ALA A 15 -5.70 19.05 -8.07
C ALA A 15 -5.44 17.57 -8.37
N TRP A 16 -6.24 16.69 -7.77
CA TRP A 16 -6.16 15.27 -8.02
C TRP A 16 -6.80 14.86 -9.35
N ARG A 17 -7.91 15.50 -9.75
CA ARG A 17 -8.53 15.26 -11.07
C ARG A 17 -7.59 15.60 -12.23
N ALA A 18 -6.61 16.47 -12.02
CA ALA A 18 -5.56 16.76 -13.00
C ALA A 18 -4.47 15.67 -13.08
N LYS A 19 -4.45 14.72 -12.13
CA LYS A 19 -3.41 13.69 -11.99
C LYS A 19 -3.93 12.27 -12.26
N THR A 20 -5.21 12.02 -12.06
CA THR A 20 -5.81 10.69 -12.20
C THR A 20 -7.31 10.80 -12.55
N GLU A 21 -7.81 9.79 -13.24
CA GLU A 21 -9.24 9.59 -13.52
C GLU A 21 -9.96 8.82 -12.41
N ALA A 22 -9.24 8.41 -11.35
CA ALA A 22 -9.78 7.67 -10.23
C ALA A 22 -11.00 8.35 -9.56
N ALA A 23 -11.95 7.54 -9.12
CA ALA A 23 -13.09 8.01 -8.35
C ALA A 23 -12.65 8.51 -6.96
N PHE A 24 -13.16 9.68 -6.59
CA PHE A 24 -12.80 10.38 -5.36
C PHE A 24 -13.68 9.98 -4.20
N HIS A 25 -13.04 9.60 -3.09
CA HIS A 25 -13.74 9.33 -1.84
C HIS A 25 -13.06 10.01 -0.65
N THR A 26 -13.84 10.30 0.38
CA THR A 26 -13.29 10.50 1.72
C THR A 26 -13.15 9.13 2.40
N PRO A 27 -12.39 9.00 3.51
CA PRO A 27 -12.33 7.73 4.22
C PRO A 27 -13.72 7.19 4.59
N ALA A 28 -14.60 8.05 5.12
CA ALA A 28 -15.96 7.68 5.47
C ALA A 28 -16.82 7.28 4.27
N SER A 29 -16.74 8.02 3.14
CA SER A 29 -17.53 7.67 1.96
C SER A 29 -17.03 6.40 1.29
N PHE A 30 -15.71 6.14 1.32
CA PHE A 30 -15.18 4.89 0.80
C PHE A 30 -15.52 3.71 1.70
N ALA A 31 -15.44 3.85 3.03
CA ALA A 31 -15.84 2.78 3.95
C ALA A 31 -17.29 2.31 3.69
N ALA A 32 -18.22 3.27 3.54
CA ALA A 32 -19.60 2.96 3.18
C ALA A 32 -19.72 2.29 1.79
N TYR A 33 -18.96 2.78 0.81
CA TYR A 33 -18.94 2.22 -0.54
C TYR A 33 -18.39 0.79 -0.57
N LYS A 34 -17.24 0.55 0.09
CA LYS A 34 -16.63 -0.76 0.32
C LYS A 34 -17.64 -1.74 0.89
N GLN A 35 -18.34 -1.37 1.96
CA GLN A 35 -19.36 -2.21 2.59
C GLN A 35 -20.50 -2.53 1.62
N ALA A 36 -21.02 -1.53 0.90
CA ALA A 36 -22.11 -1.72 -0.06
C ALA A 36 -21.71 -2.61 -1.24
N GLN A 37 -20.46 -2.53 -1.70
CA GLN A 37 -19.95 -3.34 -2.81
C GLN A 37 -19.46 -4.72 -2.36
N GLY A 38 -19.25 -4.94 -1.06
CA GLY A 38 -18.66 -6.16 -0.51
C GLY A 38 -17.19 -6.32 -0.93
N PHE A 39 -16.44 -5.23 -1.00
CA PHE A 39 -15.03 -5.27 -1.36
C PHE A 39 -14.17 -5.78 -0.20
N ALA A 40 -13.14 -6.54 -0.57
CA ALA A 40 -12.03 -6.92 0.31
C ALA A 40 -10.82 -6.06 -0.06
N LEU A 41 -10.29 -5.30 0.89
CA LEU A 41 -9.14 -4.42 0.68
C LEU A 41 -7.86 -5.07 1.17
N LEU A 42 -6.92 -5.28 0.24
CA LEU A 42 -5.56 -5.71 0.53
C LEU A 42 -4.63 -4.50 0.53
N GLY A 43 -4.12 -4.11 1.70
CA GLY A 43 -3.14 -3.05 1.85
C GLY A 43 -1.74 -3.53 1.48
N VAL A 44 -1.15 -2.98 0.42
CA VAL A 44 0.25 -3.25 0.03
C VAL A 44 1.14 -2.15 0.61
N MET A 45 2.09 -2.56 1.44
CA MET A 45 3.10 -1.69 2.03
C MET A 45 4.46 -1.94 1.40
N GLY A 46 5.18 -0.86 1.10
CA GLY A 46 6.53 -0.99 0.60
C GLY A 46 7.22 0.32 0.30
N TYR A 47 8.35 0.19 -0.36
CA TYR A 47 9.24 1.28 -0.71
C TYR A 47 8.67 2.20 -1.79
N ALA A 48 8.25 3.42 -1.43
CA ALA A 48 7.72 4.45 -2.35
C ALA A 48 8.82 5.30 -3.06
N GLY A 49 9.81 4.66 -3.69
CA GLY A 49 10.99 5.35 -4.22
C GLY A 49 12.04 4.40 -4.77
N SER A 50 13.16 4.94 -5.27
CA SER A 50 14.12 4.17 -6.07
C SER A 50 14.59 2.87 -5.42
N TRP A 51 14.54 1.78 -6.19
CA TRP A 51 15.14 0.48 -5.85
C TRP A 51 16.66 0.54 -5.66
N ARG A 52 17.32 1.62 -6.09
CA ARG A 52 18.76 1.86 -5.84
C ARG A 52 19.12 1.90 -4.35
N ARG A 53 18.14 2.19 -3.47
CA ARG A 53 18.32 2.13 -2.01
C ARG A 53 18.78 0.76 -1.51
N THR A 54 18.55 -0.29 -2.29
CA THR A 54 18.98 -1.67 -1.97
C THR A 54 20.48 -1.88 -2.13
N GLY A 55 21.23 -0.87 -2.62
CA GLY A 55 22.65 -0.98 -2.94
C GLY A 55 22.94 -1.76 -4.23
N LYS A 56 21.94 -2.38 -4.84
CA LYS A 56 22.09 -3.16 -6.08
C LYS A 56 22.11 -2.26 -7.30
N THR A 57 22.89 -2.66 -8.31
CA THR A 57 23.03 -1.94 -9.59
C THR A 57 23.02 -2.92 -10.78
N GLY A 58 22.86 -2.40 -12.00
CA GLY A 58 22.95 -3.17 -13.24
C GLY A 58 22.05 -4.41 -13.27
N ALA A 59 22.62 -5.55 -13.67
CA ALA A 59 21.91 -6.83 -13.76
C ALA A 59 21.39 -7.32 -12.39
N ALA A 60 22.12 -7.05 -11.30
CA ALA A 60 21.70 -7.45 -9.96
C ALA A 60 20.45 -6.68 -9.50
N LEU A 61 20.36 -5.38 -9.81
CA LEU A 61 19.16 -4.60 -9.55
C LEU A 61 17.98 -5.10 -10.37
N LYS A 62 18.18 -5.37 -11.66
CA LYS A 62 17.13 -5.90 -12.55
C LYS A 62 16.59 -7.23 -12.05
N ALA A 63 17.47 -8.17 -11.70
CA ALA A 63 17.07 -9.46 -11.13
C ALA A 63 16.32 -9.30 -9.81
N HIS A 64 16.75 -8.36 -8.96
CA HIS A 64 16.08 -8.09 -7.69
C HIS A 64 14.67 -7.53 -7.86
N VAL A 65 14.48 -6.57 -8.76
CA VAL A 65 13.16 -6.02 -9.07
C VAL A 65 12.26 -7.08 -9.71
N ALA A 66 12.81 -7.92 -10.60
CA ALA A 66 12.06 -9.02 -11.20
C ALA A 66 11.59 -10.05 -10.16
N ALA A 67 12.45 -10.41 -9.21
CA ALA A 67 12.08 -11.30 -8.10
C ALA A 67 11.01 -10.67 -7.19
N ALA A 68 11.13 -9.37 -6.89
CA ALA A 68 10.15 -8.64 -6.09
C ALA A 68 8.78 -8.63 -6.77
N ARG A 69 8.77 -8.38 -8.08
CA ARG A 69 7.56 -8.40 -8.90
C ARG A 69 6.92 -9.79 -8.92
N ALA A 70 7.70 -10.85 -9.14
CA ALA A 70 7.19 -12.22 -9.19
C ALA A 70 6.58 -12.65 -7.83
N ALA A 71 7.22 -12.30 -6.72
CA ALA A 71 6.69 -12.59 -5.39
C ALA A 71 5.39 -11.81 -5.10
N LEU A 72 5.35 -10.53 -5.47
CA LEU A 72 4.14 -9.71 -5.33
C LEU A 72 3.00 -10.24 -6.21
N GLU A 73 3.29 -10.63 -7.44
CA GLU A 73 2.33 -11.22 -8.38
C GLU A 73 1.72 -12.50 -7.82
N ALA A 74 2.53 -13.40 -7.25
CA ALA A 74 2.03 -14.62 -6.63
C ALA A 74 1.04 -14.34 -5.49
N GLU A 75 1.35 -13.38 -4.61
CA GLU A 75 0.46 -13.02 -3.50
C GLU A 75 -0.82 -12.30 -3.97
N LEU A 76 -0.73 -11.45 -5.00
CA LEU A 76 -1.91 -10.81 -5.61
C LEU A 76 -2.81 -11.84 -6.31
N CYS A 77 -2.23 -12.83 -7.00
CA CYS A 77 -2.98 -13.95 -7.56
C CYS A 77 -3.69 -14.76 -6.47
N ALA A 78 -2.99 -15.12 -5.39
CA ALA A 78 -3.59 -15.84 -4.26
C ALA A 78 -4.69 -15.01 -3.56
N ALA A 79 -4.52 -13.70 -3.42
CA ALA A 79 -5.57 -12.82 -2.89
C ALA A 79 -6.78 -12.78 -3.85
N ARG A 80 -6.55 -12.73 -5.16
CA ARG A 80 -7.60 -12.73 -6.16
C ARG A 80 -8.36 -14.05 -6.22
N GLU A 81 -7.69 -15.18 -6.03
CA GLU A 81 -8.36 -16.48 -5.89
C GLU A 81 -9.29 -16.51 -4.67
N ARG A 82 -8.87 -15.90 -3.56
CA ARG A 82 -9.67 -15.85 -2.31
C ARG A 82 -10.87 -14.91 -2.43
N HIS A 83 -10.72 -13.74 -3.07
CA HIS A 83 -11.72 -12.66 -3.04
C HIS A 83 -12.41 -12.42 -4.40
N GLY A 84 -11.95 -13.05 -5.47
CA GLY A 84 -12.47 -12.89 -6.83
C GLY A 84 -12.42 -11.44 -7.32
N ILE A 85 -13.48 -11.02 -8.01
CA ILE A 85 -13.64 -9.65 -8.54
C ILE A 85 -13.87 -8.58 -7.47
N LYS A 86 -13.96 -8.98 -6.19
CA LYS A 86 -14.19 -8.06 -5.06
C LYS A 86 -12.90 -7.58 -4.41
N LEU A 87 -11.75 -8.09 -4.87
CA LEU A 87 -10.45 -7.62 -4.41
C LEU A 87 -10.19 -6.19 -4.88
N VAL A 88 -9.80 -5.33 -3.93
CA VAL A 88 -9.21 -4.02 -4.19
C VAL A 88 -7.84 -3.98 -3.53
N MET A 89 -6.80 -3.70 -4.31
CA MET A 89 -5.47 -3.42 -3.78
C MET A 89 -5.40 -1.96 -3.35
N ALA A 90 -4.93 -1.68 -2.14
CA ALA A 90 -4.75 -0.32 -1.64
C ALA A 90 -3.28 -0.07 -1.29
N SER A 91 -2.75 1.08 -1.67
CA SER A 91 -1.43 1.54 -1.22
C SER A 91 -1.36 3.07 -1.21
N GLY A 92 -0.19 3.63 -0.92
CA GLY A 92 0.10 5.02 -1.22
C GLY A 92 0.03 5.28 -2.72
N ALA A 93 -0.38 6.48 -3.13
CA ALA A 93 -0.70 6.76 -4.53
C ALA A 93 0.51 6.97 -5.46
N THR A 94 1.74 7.00 -4.96
CA THR A 94 2.92 7.35 -5.77
C THR A 94 3.33 6.22 -6.71
N ASN A 95 3.60 6.53 -7.98
CA ASN A 95 4.08 5.54 -8.96
C ASN A 95 5.60 5.36 -8.88
N ASN A 96 6.08 4.74 -7.80
CA ASN A 96 7.52 4.46 -7.65
C ASN A 96 7.78 3.23 -6.80
N GLY A 97 8.81 2.47 -7.16
CA GLY A 97 9.36 1.43 -6.29
C GLY A 97 8.46 0.21 -6.20
N VAL A 98 8.04 -0.17 -4.99
CA VAL A 98 7.10 -1.30 -4.78
C VAL A 98 5.70 -0.96 -5.25
N LEU A 99 5.28 0.30 -5.06
CA LEU A 99 3.92 0.75 -5.39
C LEU A 99 3.69 0.72 -6.90
N GLU A 100 4.69 1.11 -7.68
CA GLU A 100 4.70 1.00 -9.14
C GLU A 100 4.43 -0.45 -9.58
N LEU A 101 5.19 -1.42 -9.04
CA LEU A 101 4.96 -2.84 -9.35
C LEU A 101 3.54 -3.29 -8.96
N ALA A 102 3.02 -2.82 -7.83
CA ALA A 102 1.69 -3.19 -7.37
C ALA A 102 0.60 -2.67 -8.32
N TYR A 103 0.68 -1.40 -8.74
CA TYR A 103 -0.27 -0.80 -9.67
C TYR A 103 -0.20 -1.45 -11.05
N ASP A 104 1.00 -1.70 -11.58
CA ASP A 104 1.19 -2.40 -12.86
C ASP A 104 0.57 -3.80 -12.83
N LEU A 105 0.84 -4.56 -11.77
CA LEU A 105 0.25 -5.89 -11.59
C LEU A 105 -1.27 -5.84 -11.45
N CYS A 106 -1.83 -4.82 -10.80
CA CYS A 106 -3.28 -4.64 -10.74
C CYS A 106 -3.90 -4.45 -12.13
N VAL A 107 -3.26 -3.67 -13.01
CA VAL A 107 -3.70 -3.50 -14.40
C VAL A 107 -3.64 -4.83 -15.15
N GLU A 108 -2.51 -5.51 -15.09
CA GLU A 108 -2.30 -6.79 -15.80
C GLU A 108 -3.25 -7.89 -15.32
N LEU A 109 -3.47 -7.96 -14.02
CA LEU A 109 -4.34 -8.94 -13.40
C LEU A 109 -5.80 -8.50 -13.44
N GLY A 110 -6.16 -7.26 -13.79
CA GLY A 110 -7.54 -6.79 -13.68
C GLY A 110 -8.07 -6.84 -12.25
N ILE A 111 -7.24 -6.40 -11.30
CA ILE A 111 -7.58 -6.17 -9.89
C ILE A 111 -7.81 -4.67 -9.73
N LEU A 112 -8.89 -4.28 -9.05
CA LEU A 112 -9.15 -2.87 -8.78
C LEU A 112 -8.07 -2.30 -7.86
N ALA A 113 -7.65 -1.06 -8.11
CA ALA A 113 -6.59 -0.41 -7.36
C ALA A 113 -7.04 0.90 -6.71
N MET A 114 -6.46 1.19 -5.55
CA MET A 114 -6.75 2.36 -4.75
C MET A 114 -5.47 3.04 -4.26
N GLY A 115 -5.47 4.39 -4.30
CA GLY A 115 -4.50 5.21 -3.58
C GLY A 115 -5.10 5.80 -2.30
N ILE A 116 -4.64 5.41 -1.12
CA ILE A 116 -4.90 6.10 0.16
C ILE A 116 -3.67 6.92 0.48
N THR A 117 -3.77 8.24 0.46
CA THR A 117 -2.58 9.07 0.29
C THR A 117 -2.78 10.51 0.78
N SER A 118 -1.69 11.18 1.15
CA SER A 118 -1.74 12.61 1.44
C SER A 118 -1.55 13.50 0.23
N GLY A 119 -1.87 14.77 0.41
CA GLY A 119 -1.68 15.78 -0.62
C GLY A 119 -0.26 15.91 -1.17
N ARG A 120 0.74 15.45 -0.41
CA ARG A 120 2.13 15.48 -0.86
C ARG A 120 2.39 14.57 -2.06
N ALA A 121 1.57 13.54 -2.27
CA ALA A 121 1.70 12.66 -3.43
C ALA A 121 1.44 13.37 -4.77
N LEU A 122 0.71 14.50 -4.79
CA LEU A 122 0.50 15.30 -6.01
C LEU A 122 1.80 15.86 -6.62
N ALA A 123 2.87 15.95 -5.82
CA ALA A 123 4.19 16.36 -6.28
C ALA A 123 4.93 15.26 -7.07
N TYR A 124 4.37 14.05 -7.13
CA TYR A 124 4.96 12.90 -7.79
C TYR A 124 4.07 12.43 -8.95
N GLU A 125 4.58 11.46 -9.71
CA GLU A 125 3.75 10.64 -10.58
C GLU A 125 2.88 9.73 -9.71
N VAL A 126 1.64 9.51 -10.13
CA VAL A 126 0.66 8.69 -9.41
C VAL A 126 0.35 7.43 -10.20
N GLY A 127 0.14 6.32 -9.51
CA GLY A 127 -0.14 5.03 -10.15
C GLY A 127 -1.49 5.02 -10.87
N ALA A 128 -1.68 4.04 -11.75
CA ALA A 128 -3.00 3.77 -12.33
C ALA A 128 -3.91 3.17 -11.26
N MET A 129 -5.00 3.86 -10.93
CA MET A 129 -5.91 3.47 -9.84
C MET A 129 -7.36 3.79 -10.20
N ASP A 130 -8.29 2.98 -9.69
CA ASP A 130 -9.73 3.16 -9.86
C ASP A 130 -10.32 4.11 -8.81
N PHE A 131 -9.70 4.15 -7.62
CA PHE A 131 -10.16 4.96 -6.50
C PHE A 131 -9.03 5.73 -5.85
N VAL A 132 -9.33 6.91 -5.31
CA VAL A 132 -8.39 7.68 -4.50
C VAL A 132 -9.05 8.28 -3.27
N VAL A 133 -8.38 8.13 -2.13
CA VAL A 133 -8.78 8.64 -0.82
C VAL A 133 -7.69 9.61 -0.32
N PRO A 134 -7.80 10.91 -0.63
CA PRO A 134 -6.85 11.90 -0.16
C PRO A 134 -7.07 12.24 1.33
N VAL A 135 -6.03 12.09 2.14
CA VAL A 135 -6.05 12.32 3.60
C VAL A 135 -4.91 13.23 4.02
N GLY A 136 -5.22 14.36 4.66
CA GLY A 136 -4.21 15.28 5.18
C GLY A 136 -3.28 15.85 4.09
N SER A 137 -2.11 16.31 4.50
CA SER A 137 -1.19 17.07 3.63
C SER A 137 0.25 16.54 3.61
N ARG A 138 0.63 15.71 4.58
CA ARG A 138 1.98 15.17 4.73
C ARG A 138 1.93 13.64 4.69
N PHE A 139 2.99 13.01 4.19
CA PHE A 139 3.16 11.57 4.28
C PHE A 139 3.04 11.11 5.74
N GLY A 140 2.26 10.07 5.95
CA GLY A 140 1.91 9.53 7.27
C GLY A 140 0.64 10.13 7.89
N ASP A 141 0.10 11.24 7.36
CA ASP A 141 -1.22 11.73 7.81
C ASP A 141 -2.31 10.69 7.47
N GLU A 142 -2.12 9.94 6.38
CA GLU A 142 -3.03 8.90 5.89
C GLU A 142 -2.94 7.54 6.60
N SER A 143 -1.90 7.29 7.40
CA SER A 143 -1.58 5.94 7.88
C SER A 143 -2.69 5.32 8.72
N GLN A 144 -3.38 6.11 9.55
CA GLN A 144 -4.50 5.60 10.35
C GLN A 144 -5.68 5.17 9.47
N ASP A 145 -6.10 6.01 8.52
CA ASP A 145 -7.17 5.67 7.59
C ASP A 145 -6.79 4.48 6.70
N PHE A 146 -5.51 4.39 6.28
CA PHE A 146 -5.00 3.25 5.53
C PHE A 146 -5.13 1.94 6.33
N VAL A 147 -4.71 1.95 7.60
CA VAL A 147 -4.81 0.78 8.47
C VAL A 147 -6.27 0.43 8.74
N GLU A 148 -7.13 1.41 9.00
CA GLU A 148 -8.56 1.20 9.31
C GLU A 148 -9.34 0.64 8.11
N LEU A 149 -9.10 1.14 6.89
CA LEU A 149 -9.84 0.77 5.69
C LEU A 149 -9.45 -0.61 5.13
N CYS A 150 -8.21 -1.06 5.27
CA CYS A 150 -7.76 -2.35 4.72
C CYS A 150 -8.16 -3.53 5.62
N ASP A 151 -8.42 -4.69 5.02
CA ASP A 151 -8.82 -5.91 5.73
C ASP A 151 -7.63 -6.82 6.04
N GLU A 152 -6.68 -6.88 5.12
CA GLU A 152 -5.43 -7.63 5.25
C GLU A 152 -4.28 -6.82 4.62
N PHE A 153 -3.04 -7.17 4.96
CA PHE A 153 -1.86 -6.47 4.50
C PHE A 153 -0.79 -7.40 3.93
N LEU A 154 -0.08 -6.87 2.95
CA LEU A 154 1.11 -7.45 2.36
C LEU A 154 2.26 -6.44 2.49
N VAL A 155 3.35 -6.83 3.12
CA VAL A 155 4.54 -5.98 3.29
C VAL A 155 5.68 -6.52 2.44
N LEU A 156 6.20 -5.69 1.55
CA LEU A 156 7.36 -5.97 0.70
C LEU A 156 8.32 -4.77 0.77
N GLY A 157 9.50 -4.98 1.36
CA GLY A 157 10.41 -3.87 1.61
C GLY A 157 9.85 -2.91 2.67
N GLY A 158 9.88 -1.61 2.38
CA GLY A 158 9.27 -0.56 3.23
C GLY A 158 10.24 0.10 4.21
N GLY A 159 9.90 1.31 4.64
CA GLY A 159 10.66 2.06 5.66
C GLY A 159 9.93 2.12 7.00
N ASP A 160 10.32 3.05 7.86
CA ASP A 160 9.75 3.21 9.21
C ASP A 160 8.22 3.41 9.21
N GLN A 161 7.69 4.12 8.22
CA GLN A 161 6.23 4.28 8.08
C GLN A 161 5.55 2.93 7.80
N SER A 162 6.05 2.14 6.84
CA SER A 162 5.51 0.81 6.55
C SER A 162 5.63 -0.14 7.74
N LEU A 163 6.71 -0.03 8.52
CA LEU A 163 6.86 -0.79 9.75
C LEU A 163 5.80 -0.41 10.79
N ALA A 164 5.60 0.88 11.03
CA ALA A 164 4.60 1.38 11.96
C ALA A 164 3.17 1.02 11.54
N GLU A 165 2.85 1.08 10.24
CA GLU A 165 1.55 0.68 9.69
C GLU A 165 1.31 -0.83 9.88
N ALA A 166 2.32 -1.67 9.63
CA ALA A 166 2.23 -3.11 9.84
C ALA A 166 2.06 -3.47 11.32
N GLU A 167 2.79 -2.80 12.21
CA GLU A 167 2.63 -2.97 13.66
C GLU A 167 1.24 -2.54 14.12
N ALA A 168 0.72 -1.42 13.60
CA ALA A 168 -0.63 -0.95 13.90
C ALA A 168 -1.70 -1.94 13.42
N ALA A 169 -1.51 -2.56 12.25
CA ALA A 169 -2.40 -3.59 11.72
C ALA A 169 -2.41 -4.85 12.59
N LEU A 170 -1.23 -5.33 13.01
CA LEU A 170 -1.08 -6.46 13.93
C LEU A 170 -1.74 -6.17 15.29
N ALA A 171 -1.62 -4.94 15.79
CA ALA A 171 -2.23 -4.53 17.07
C ALA A 171 -3.76 -4.54 17.06
N VAL A 172 -4.39 -4.61 15.88
CA VAL A 172 -5.85 -4.74 15.71
C VAL A 172 -6.25 -6.06 15.04
N ASP A 173 -5.39 -7.09 15.16
CA ASP A 173 -5.59 -8.46 14.67
C ASP A 173 -5.91 -8.57 13.18
N LYS A 174 -5.41 -7.64 12.35
CA LYS A 174 -5.52 -7.75 10.90
C LYS A 174 -4.44 -8.67 10.34
N PRO A 175 -4.76 -9.58 9.40
CA PRO A 175 -3.75 -10.46 8.80
C PRO A 175 -2.64 -9.65 8.12
N VAL A 176 -1.38 -9.96 8.45
CA VAL A 176 -0.21 -9.37 7.81
C VAL A 176 0.67 -10.47 7.25
N ARG A 177 0.93 -10.40 5.95
CA ARG A 177 1.87 -11.26 5.23
C ARG A 177 3.11 -10.45 4.87
N VAL A 178 4.28 -11.03 5.03
CA VAL A 178 5.54 -10.38 4.66
C VAL A 178 6.28 -11.17 3.60
N ILE A 179 6.70 -10.46 2.56
CA ILE A 179 7.56 -11.01 1.52
C ILE A 179 9.00 -10.64 1.87
N VAL A 180 9.77 -11.66 2.27
CA VAL A 180 11.14 -11.47 2.79
C VAL A 180 12.19 -11.47 1.68
N GLY A 181 13.39 -10.99 1.99
CA GLY A 181 14.54 -10.99 1.06
C GLY A 181 14.68 -9.71 0.24
N PHE A 182 13.84 -8.70 0.53
CA PHE A 182 13.83 -7.41 -0.16
C PHE A 182 14.22 -6.23 0.74
N GLY A 183 14.68 -6.51 1.97
CA GLY A 183 15.12 -5.54 2.96
C GLY A 183 13.96 -4.84 3.68
N GLY A 184 14.30 -3.84 4.48
CA GLY A 184 13.32 -2.89 5.03
C GLY A 184 12.40 -3.45 6.09
N ALA A 185 11.19 -2.89 6.16
CA ALA A 185 10.17 -3.24 7.13
C ALA A 185 9.78 -4.73 7.06
N ALA A 186 9.64 -5.31 5.87
CA ALA A 186 9.31 -6.72 5.70
C ALA A 186 10.32 -7.65 6.38
N ASP A 187 11.62 -7.45 6.12
CA ASP A 187 12.69 -8.27 6.72
C ASP A 187 12.82 -7.98 8.23
N ALA A 188 12.67 -6.73 8.65
CA ALA A 188 12.69 -6.35 10.06
C ALA A 188 11.54 -6.98 10.87
N LEU A 189 10.34 -7.08 10.29
CA LEU A 189 9.19 -7.77 10.88
C LEU A 189 9.42 -9.28 10.91
N ALA A 190 9.94 -9.86 9.83
CA ALA A 190 10.16 -11.31 9.75
C ALA A 190 11.17 -11.83 10.79
N ALA A 191 12.15 -11.00 11.16
CA ALA A 191 13.15 -11.30 12.18
C ALA A 191 12.61 -11.31 13.62
N ARG A 192 11.37 -10.85 13.84
CA ARG A 192 10.70 -10.87 15.14
C ARG A 192 10.01 -12.20 15.35
N GLU A 193 10.52 -13.00 16.29
CA GLU A 193 9.99 -14.33 16.58
C GLU A 193 8.64 -14.27 17.32
N GLU A 194 8.38 -13.17 18.02
CA GLU A 194 7.18 -12.94 18.82
C GLU A 194 5.92 -12.69 17.98
N LEU A 195 6.05 -12.39 16.69
CA LEU A 195 4.93 -12.10 15.80
C LEU A 195 4.38 -13.40 15.18
N THR A 196 3.66 -14.19 15.98
CA THR A 196 3.12 -15.50 15.53
C THR A 196 2.01 -15.38 14.48
N GLN A 197 1.40 -14.21 14.33
CA GLN A 197 0.34 -13.92 13.36
C GLN A 197 0.87 -13.62 11.95
N LEU A 198 2.20 -13.51 11.80
CA LEU A 198 2.86 -13.08 10.58
C LEU A 198 3.15 -14.28 9.66
N VAL A 199 2.63 -14.25 8.44
CA VAL A 199 2.94 -15.25 7.41
C VAL A 199 4.17 -14.80 6.65
N ARG A 200 5.24 -15.60 6.69
CA ARG A 200 6.49 -15.37 5.96
C ARG A 200 6.42 -16.04 4.60
N VAL A 201 6.62 -15.27 3.54
CA VAL A 201 6.68 -15.78 2.16
C VAL A 201 8.06 -15.42 1.60
N GLY A 202 8.84 -16.44 1.25
CA GLY A 202 10.15 -16.27 0.63
C GLY A 202 10.05 -16.23 -0.89
N PRO A 203 11.05 -15.64 -1.57
CA PRO A 203 11.22 -15.80 -3.01
C PRO A 203 11.57 -17.24 -3.40
#